data_AF-A0A968MH52-F1
#
_entry.id   AF-A0A968MH52-F1
#
_cell.length_a   1.000
_cell.length_b   1.000
_cell.length_c   1.000
_cell.angle_alpha   90.00
_cell.angle_beta   90.00
_cell.angle_gamma   90.00
#
_symmetry.space_group_name_H-M   'P 1'
#
loop_
_entity.id
_entity.type
_entity.pdbx_description
1 polymer ?
#
loop_
_entity_poly.entity_id
_entity_poly.type
_entity_poly.pdbx_seq_one_letter_code
_entity_poly.pdbx_strand_id
1 'polypeptide(L)' 'MEICEGDTNNDSKVDGLDYINLLAKFNDFCNNCPEDFNLDGIIDGLDYLVVLGNFSNICF' A
#
# COMPACT_ATOMS: atom_id res chain seq x y z
N MET A 1 -7.63 0.62 -15.69
CA MET A 1 -6.52 0.69 -14.74
C MET A 1 -7.10 0.20 -13.45
N GLU A 2 -7.01 -1.11 -13.24
CA GLU A 2 -7.53 -1.76 -12.06
C GLU A 2 -6.58 -1.43 -10.91
N ILE A 3 -7.08 -0.76 -9.87
CA ILE A 3 -6.30 -0.47 -8.67
C ILE A 3 -6.32 -1.76 -7.85
N CYS A 4 -5.16 -2.36 -7.66
CA CYS A 4 -5.01 -3.44 -6.69
C CYS A 4 -4.61 -2.86 -5.35
N GLU A 5 -5.23 -3.37 -4.28
CA GLU A 5 -4.81 -3.05 -2.92
C GLU A 5 -3.34 -3.44 -2.74
N GLY A 6 -2.54 -2.50 -2.26
CA GLY A 6 -1.09 -2.65 -2.14
C GLY A 6 -0.27 -2.01 -3.26
N ASP A 7 -0.85 -1.60 -4.39
CA ASP A 7 -0.13 -0.89 -5.47
C ASP A 7 -0.17 0.63 -5.24
N THR A 8 0.84 1.13 -4.55
CA THR A 8 0.97 2.54 -4.16
C THR A 8 1.53 3.41 -5.27
N ASN A 9 2.30 2.83 -6.20
CA ASN A 9 3.00 3.57 -7.25
C ASN A 9 2.24 3.54 -8.60
N ASN A 10 1.14 2.79 -8.68
CA ASN A 10 0.28 2.55 -9.84
C ASN A 10 1.03 1.91 -11.03
N ASP A 11 1.98 1.01 -10.77
CA ASP A 11 2.71 0.27 -11.81
C ASP A 11 2.07 -1.08 -12.19
N SER A 12 0.86 -1.33 -11.64
CA SER A 12 0.06 -2.55 -11.85
C SER A 12 0.70 -3.80 -11.23
N LYS A 13 1.59 -3.64 -10.26
CA LYS A 13 2.20 -4.71 -9.48
C LYS A 13 2.27 -4.30 -8.03
N VAL A 14 2.18 -5.29 -7.15
CA VAL A 14 2.46 -5.10 -5.73
C VAL A 14 3.83 -5.70 -5.44
N ASP A 15 4.85 -4.86 -5.29
CA ASP A 15 6.23 -5.31 -5.11
C ASP A 15 7.02 -4.52 -4.06
N GLY A 16 8.35 -4.63 -4.11
CA GLY A 16 9.24 -3.98 -3.15
C GLY A 16 9.17 -2.45 -3.18
N LEU A 17 8.78 -1.85 -4.30
CA LEU A 17 8.60 -0.40 -4.41
C LEU A 17 7.40 0.06 -3.58
N ASP A 18 6.32 -0.71 -3.55
CA ASP A 18 5.14 -0.38 -2.74
C ASP A 18 5.42 -0.43 -1.26
N TYR A 19 6.14 -1.46 -0.85
CA TYR A 19 6.63 -1.57 0.52
C TYR A 19 7.51 -0.37 0.91
N ILE A 20 8.40 0.08 0.00
CA ILE A 20 9.25 1.26 0.24
C ILE A 20 8.42 2.54 0.37
N ASN A 21 7.38 2.71 -0.44
CA ASN A 21 6.49 3.87 -0.36
C ASN A 21 5.74 3.91 0.98
N LEU A 22 5.18 2.77 1.40
CA LEU A 22 4.56 2.63 2.71
C LEU A 22 5.54 2.96 3.85
N LEU A 23 6.75 2.39 3.81
CA LEU A 23 7.79 2.67 4.82
C LEU A 23 8.17 4.15 4.89
N ALA A 24 8.18 4.85 3.75
CA ALA A 24 8.50 6.28 3.70
C ALA A 24 7.45 7.15 4.41
N LYS A 25 6.27 6.58 4.70
CA LYS A 25 5.13 7.22 5.37
C LYS A 25 4.76 6.56 6.71
N PHE A 26 5.56 5.63 7.20
CA PHE A 26 5.23 4.84 8.38
C PHE A 26 5.07 5.73 9.63
N ASN A 27 3.98 5.52 10.39
CA ASN A 27 3.46 6.35 11.48
C ASN A 27 2.95 7.76 11.09
N ASP A 28 2.85 8.09 9.80
CA ASP A 28 2.17 9.33 9.40
C ASP A 28 0.66 9.17 9.61
N PHE A 29 0.03 10.24 10.11
CA PHE A 29 -1.42 10.36 10.14
C PHE A 29 -1.89 10.96 8.83
N CYS A 30 -2.71 10.23 8.10
CA CYS A 30 -3.32 10.74 6.89
C CYS A 30 -4.56 9.90 6.58
N ASN A 31 -5.65 10.57 6.21
CA ASN A 31 -6.88 9.90 5.82
C ASN A 31 -6.91 9.79 4.30
N ASN A 32 -7.17 8.59 3.77
CA ASN A 32 -7.29 8.31 2.33
C ASN A 32 -6.00 8.53 1.53
N CYS A 33 -4.83 8.30 2.12
CA CYS A 33 -3.57 8.23 1.38
C CYS A 33 -3.49 6.89 0.63
N PRO A 34 -2.68 6.79 -0.44
CA PRO A 34 -2.43 5.52 -1.11
C PRO A 34 -1.90 4.42 -0.20
N GLU A 35 -1.20 4.77 0.89
CA GLU A 35 -0.56 3.84 1.81
C GLU A 35 -1.42 3.46 3.04
N ASP A 36 -2.54 4.15 3.27
CA ASP A 36 -3.54 3.85 4.33
C ASP A 36 -4.62 2.95 3.73
N PHE A 37 -4.35 1.66 3.68
CA PHE A 37 -5.20 0.67 3.02
C PHE A 37 -6.38 0.24 3.88
N ASN A 38 -6.21 0.22 5.21
CA ASN A 38 -7.28 -0.18 6.13
C ASN A 38 -8.24 0.98 6.48
N LEU A 39 -7.92 2.20 6.04
CA LEU A 39 -8.70 3.44 6.23
C LEU A 39 -8.91 3.81 7.70
N ASP A 40 -7.95 3.51 8.57
CA ASP A 40 -7.98 3.88 9.98
C ASP A 40 -7.32 5.25 10.27
N GLY A 41 -6.70 5.85 9.23
CA GLY A 41 -6.11 7.17 9.27
C GLY A 41 -4.67 7.22 9.80
N ILE A 42 -4.04 6.07 10.03
CA ILE A 42 -2.62 5.95 10.36
C ILE A 42 -1.95 4.90 9.47
N ILE A 43 -0.80 5.25 8.90
CA ILE A 43 -0.04 4.31 8.07
C ILE A 43 0.83 3.45 8.98
N ASP A 44 0.47 2.19 9.20
CA ASP A 44 1.13 1.32 10.16
C ASP A 44 1.31 -0.15 9.72
N GLY A 45 1.50 -1.04 10.70
CA GLY A 45 1.72 -2.46 10.45
C GLY A 45 0.52 -3.16 9.82
N LEU A 46 -0.70 -2.65 9.99
CA LEU A 46 -1.91 -3.20 9.36
C LEU A 46 -1.91 -2.95 7.86
N ASP A 47 -1.47 -1.78 7.41
CA ASP A 47 -1.30 -1.46 5.99
C ASP A 47 -0.21 -2.32 5.34
N TYR A 48 0.88 -2.57 6.08
CA TYR A 48 1.92 -3.48 5.63
C TYR A 48 1.38 -4.89 5.37
N LEU A 49 0.43 -5.38 6.18
CA LEU A 49 -0.18 -6.70 5.96
C LEU A 49 -0.98 -6.75 4.65
N VAL A 50 -1.52 -5.63 4.17
CA VAL A 50 -2.19 -5.55 2.87
C VAL A 50 -1.18 -5.70 1.73
N VAL A 51 -0.05 -4.98 1.78
CA VAL A 51 1.05 -5.12 0.80
C VAL A 51 1.58 -6.56 0.79
N LEU A 52 1.83 -7.13 1.97
CA LEU A 52 2.33 -8.50 2.09
C LEU A 52 1.32 -9.54 1.58
N GLY A 53 0.03 -9.34 1.87
CA GLY A 53 -1.05 -10.22 1.42
C GLY A 53 -1.23 -10.23 -0.10
N ASN A 54 -0.85 -9.13 -0.76
CA ASN A 54 -0.94 -8.97 -2.22
C ASN A 54 0.41 -9.08 -2.94
N PHE A 55 1.49 -9.40 -2.24
CA PHE A 55 2.83 -9.33 -2.81
C PHE A 55 2.98 -10.23 -4.04
N SER A 56 3.57 -9.70 -5.12
CA SER A 56 3.68 -10.30 -6.46
C SER A 56 2.38 -10.39 -7.28
N ASN A 57 1.26 -9.82 -6.81
CA ASN A 57 0.06 -9.68 -7.64
C ASN A 57 0.32 -8.72 -8.81
N ILE A 58 -0.29 -9.01 -9.95
CA ILE A 58 -0.31 -8.17 -11.14
C ILE A 58 -1.78 -7.87 -11.46
N CYS A 59 -2.06 -6.63 -11.79
CA CYS A 59 -3.41 -6.06 -11.86
C CYS A 59 -3.70 -5.69 -13.32
N PHE A 60 -4.90 -5.96 -13.84
CA PHE A 60 -5.17 -5.92 -15.30
C PHE A 60 -6.34 -5.01 -15.67
#